data_AF-A0A954EXR4-F1
#
_entry.id   AF-A0A954EXR4-F1
#
_cell.length_a   1.000
_cell.length_b   1.000
_cell.length_c   1.000
_cell.angle_alpha   90.00
_cell.angle_beta   90.00
_cell.angle_gamma   90.00
#
_symmetry.space_group_name_H-M   'P 1'
#
loop_
_entity.id
_entity.type
_entity.pdbx_description
1 polymer ?
#
loop_
_entity_poly.entity_id
_entity_poly.type
_entity_poly.pdbx_seq_one_letter_code
_entity_poly.pdbx_strand_id
1 'polypeptide(L)'
;ELNANSFQSYLASQRKQGRSQQTCKHIVRHAKQFAKFLLDDERVESDPFQKLRPPKVSERRHQRRALTPDECTKLLKAARACSPTYGLSGPDQAALFLVALHTGFRASELSRLVVADLHLDEEHPHVRLSASQTKTRMRLASRFETRKWCSS
;
A
#
# COMPACT_ATOMS: atom_id res chain seq x y z
N GLU A 1 -20.50 -11.18 -27.26
CA GLU A 1 -19.50 -10.39 -28.01
C GLU A 1 -18.87 -9.32 -27.12
N LEU A 2 -17.58 -9.02 -27.30
CA LEU A 2 -16.90 -7.94 -26.60
C LEU A 2 -17.22 -6.60 -27.29
N ASN A 3 -18.07 -5.77 -26.68
CA ASN A 3 -18.50 -4.50 -27.24
C ASN A 3 -18.22 -3.35 -26.26
N ALA A 4 -17.72 -2.22 -26.78
CA ALA A 4 -17.49 -1.00 -26.01
C ALA A 4 -18.76 -0.50 -25.30
N ASN A 5 -19.94 -0.62 -25.92
CA ASN A 5 -21.19 -0.12 -25.35
C ASN A 5 -21.66 -0.95 -24.16
N SER A 6 -21.61 -2.28 -24.26
CA SER A 6 -21.95 -3.15 -23.13
C SER A 6 -20.97 -2.95 -21.97
N PHE A 7 -19.69 -2.73 -22.27
CA PHE A 7 -18.67 -2.41 -21.26
C PHE A 7 -18.91 -1.05 -20.58
N GLN A 8 -19.37 -0.03 -21.32
CA GLN A 8 -19.77 1.25 -20.73
C GLN A 8 -20.97 1.11 -19.79
N SER A 9 -21.99 0.33 -20.18
CA SER A 9 -23.13 0.02 -19.32
C SER A 9 -22.71 -0.73 -18.05
N TYR A 10 -21.75 -1.66 -18.17
CA TYR A 10 -21.13 -2.33 -17.02
C TYR A 10 -20.39 -1.35 -16.11
N LEU A 11 -19.58 -0.43 -16.65
CA LEU A 11 -18.90 0.59 -15.84
C LEU A 11 -19.90 1.51 -15.12
N ALA A 12 -21.02 1.84 -15.77
CA ALA A 12 -22.09 2.63 -15.16
C ALA A 12 -22.75 1.87 -13.98
N SER A 13 -23.00 0.56 -14.12
CA SER A 13 -23.54 -0.25 -13.03
C SER A 13 -22.56 -0.39 -11.85
N GLN A 14 -21.26 -0.53 -12.13
CA GLN A 14 -20.23 -0.55 -11.08
C GLN A 14 -20.20 0.75 -10.27
N ARG A 15 -20.39 1.91 -10.90
CA ARG A 15 -20.51 3.18 -10.19
C ARG A 15 -21.77 3.27 -9.35
N LYS A 16 -22.92 2.80 -9.86
CA LYS A 16 -24.17 2.71 -9.09
C LYS A 16 -24.02 1.85 -7.83
N GLN A 17 -23.18 0.81 -7.89
CA GLN A 17 -22.81 -0.04 -6.75
C GLN A 17 -21.78 0.59 -5.79
N GLY A 18 -21.42 1.88 -5.96
CA GLY A 18 -20.53 2.59 -5.06
C GLY A 18 -19.03 2.33 -5.26
N ARG A 19 -18.64 1.71 -6.39
CA ARG A 19 -17.22 1.56 -6.74
C ARG A 19 -16.57 2.92 -7.00
N SER A 20 -15.35 3.11 -6.53
CA SER A 20 -14.63 4.37 -6.72
C SER A 20 -14.29 4.65 -8.19
N GLN A 21 -14.16 5.93 -8.55
CA GLN A 21 -13.70 6.33 -9.89
C GLN A 21 -12.33 5.70 -10.23
N GLN A 22 -11.43 5.59 -9.24
CA GLN A 22 -10.14 4.94 -9.37
C GLN A 22 -10.28 3.45 -9.72
N THR A 23 -11.20 2.73 -9.06
CA THR A 23 -11.49 1.33 -9.37
C THR A 23 -12.01 1.17 -10.79
N CYS A 24 -12.96 2.01 -11.22
CA CYS A 24 -13.48 1.98 -12.58
C CYS A 24 -12.39 2.28 -13.63
N LYS A 25 -11.47 3.21 -13.33
CA LYS A 25 -10.29 3.49 -14.15
C LYS A 25 -9.37 2.28 -14.28
N HIS A 26 -9.13 1.55 -13.19
CA HIS A 26 -8.37 0.31 -13.23
C HIS A 26 -9.05 -0.76 -14.09
N ILE A 27 -10.36 -0.96 -13.93
CA ILE A 27 -11.15 -1.90 -14.74
C ILE A 27 -10.98 -1.60 -16.24
N VAL A 28 -11.11 -0.34 -16.66
CA VAL A 28 -10.88 0.06 -18.06
C VAL A 28 -9.46 -0.27 -18.50
N ARG A 29 -8.45 0.05 -17.68
CA ARG A 29 -7.05 -0.23 -18.00
C ARG A 29 -6.80 -1.73 -18.20
N HIS A 30 -7.35 -2.58 -17.33
CA HIS A 30 -7.22 -4.03 -17.43
C HIS A 30 -7.93 -4.58 -18.66
N ALA A 31 -9.14 -4.09 -18.97
CA ALA A 31 -9.86 -4.50 -20.17
C ALA A 31 -9.10 -4.16 -21.46
N LYS A 32 -8.52 -2.95 -21.54
CA LYS A 32 -7.67 -2.57 -22.69
C LYS A 32 -6.41 -3.42 -22.79
N GLN A 33 -5.76 -3.73 -21.66
CA GLN A 33 -4.59 -4.60 -21.66
C GLN A 33 -4.94 -6.03 -22.11
N PHE A 34 -6.10 -6.53 -21.70
CA PHE A 34 -6.58 -7.85 -22.12
C PHE A 34 -6.94 -7.88 -23.61
N ALA A 35 -7.66 -6.88 -24.12
CA ALA A 35 -7.96 -6.78 -25.55
C ALA A 35 -6.69 -6.65 -26.40
N LYS A 36 -5.70 -5.89 -25.93
CA LYS A 36 -4.39 -5.84 -26.57
C LYS A 36 -3.71 -7.21 -26.59
N PHE A 37 -3.70 -7.94 -25.47
CA PHE A 37 -3.16 -9.30 -25.44
C PHE A 37 -3.86 -10.23 -26.44
N LEU A 38 -5.19 -10.14 -26.58
CA LEU A 38 -5.93 -10.94 -27.56
C LEU A 38 -5.56 -10.58 -29.01
N LEU A 39 -5.31 -9.30 -29.28
CA LEU A 39 -4.89 -8.85 -30.61
C LEU A 39 -3.46 -9.33 -30.93
N ASP A 40 -2.54 -9.21 -29.95
CA ASP A 40 -1.16 -9.67 -30.08
C ASP A 40 -1.07 -11.20 -30.26
N ASP A 41 -2.02 -11.95 -29.69
CA ASP A 41 -2.16 -13.43 -29.86
C ASP A 41 -3.09 -13.81 -31.03
N GLU A 42 -3.43 -12.86 -31.91
CA GLU A 42 -4.25 -13.04 -33.12
C GLU A 42 -5.63 -13.70 -32.88
N ARG A 43 -6.20 -13.57 -31.67
CA ARG A 43 -7.52 -14.11 -31.30
C ARG A 43 -8.68 -13.20 -31.66
N VAL A 44 -8.39 -11.94 -31.97
CA VAL A 44 -9.35 -10.93 -32.41
C VAL A 44 -8.73 -10.13 -33.53
N GLU A 45 -9.55 -9.73 -34.51
CA GLU A 45 -9.09 -8.94 -35.66
C GLU A 45 -8.86 -7.46 -35.32
N SER A 46 -9.48 -6.96 -34.24
CA SER A 46 -9.35 -5.57 -33.80
C SER A 46 -9.62 -5.40 -32.30
N ASP A 47 -9.07 -4.34 -31.69
CA ASP A 47 -9.27 -4.02 -30.27
C ASP A 47 -10.66 -3.36 -30.05
N PRO A 48 -11.64 -4.06 -29.41
CA PRO A 48 -12.97 -3.53 -29.16
C PRO A 48 -12.98 -2.34 -28.18
N PHE A 49 -11.91 -2.14 -27.41
CA PHE A 49 -11.79 -1.08 -26.41
C PHE A 49 -10.83 0.04 -26.81
N GLN A 50 -10.40 0.07 -28.08
CA GLN A 50 -9.45 1.05 -28.59
C GLN A 50 -9.92 2.50 -28.29
N LYS A 51 -11.19 2.80 -28.58
CA LYS A 51 -11.82 4.11 -28.37
C LYS A 51 -12.29 4.36 -26.93
N LEU A 52 -12.29 3.35 -26.07
CA LEU A 52 -12.74 3.48 -24.69
C LEU A 52 -11.74 4.34 -23.90
N ARG A 53 -12.25 5.41 -23.29
CA ARG A 53 -11.47 6.32 -22.45
C ARG A 53 -11.70 5.98 -20.97
N PRO A 54 -10.63 5.80 -20.17
CA PRO A 54 -10.79 5.64 -18.74
C PRO A 54 -11.42 6.91 -18.13
N PRO A 55 -12.25 6.77 -17.09
CA PRO A 55 -12.80 7.92 -16.41
C PRO A 55 -11.72 8.81 -15.81
N LYS A 56 -11.97 10.12 -15.84
CA LYS A 56 -11.19 11.07 -15.06
C LYS A 56 -11.46 10.80 -13.58
N VAL A 57 -10.39 10.70 -12.80
CA VAL A 57 -10.46 10.55 -11.34
C VAL A 57 -10.25 11.93 -10.76
N SER A 58 -11.34 12.64 -10.49
CA SER A 58 -11.30 13.98 -9.89
C SER A 58 -11.32 13.91 -8.37
N GLU A 59 -12.01 12.92 -7.81
CA GLU A 59 -12.22 12.80 -6.37
C GLU A 59 -11.21 11.85 -5.72
N ARG A 60 -10.37 12.41 -4.85
CA ARG A 60 -9.58 11.62 -3.91
C ARG A 60 -10.48 11.23 -2.73
N ARG A 61 -11.04 10.02 -2.78
CA ARG A 61 -11.92 9.47 -1.71
C ARG A 61 -11.23 9.43 -0.33
N HIS A 62 -9.93 9.25 -0.28
CA HIS A 62 -9.16 9.24 0.96
C HIS A 62 -8.03 10.27 0.84
N GLN A 63 -8.09 11.34 1.63
CA GLN A 63 -6.96 12.25 1.80
C GLN A 63 -5.97 11.60 2.77
N ARG A 64 -4.88 11.06 2.22
CA ARG A 64 -3.78 10.55 3.03
C ARG A 64 -3.02 11.75 3.58
N ARG A 65 -2.96 11.85 4.91
CA ARG A 65 -2.12 12.82 5.62
C ARG A 65 -1.21 12.10 6.61
N ALA A 66 -0.08 12.72 6.95
CA ALA A 66 0.74 12.25 8.05
C ALA A 66 -0.01 12.43 9.38
N LEU A 67 0.18 11.47 10.29
CA LEU A 67 -0.30 11.58 11.66
C LEU A 67 0.44 12.71 12.38
N THR A 68 -0.25 13.43 13.26
CA THR A 68 0.40 14.38 14.17
C THR A 68 1.11 13.63 15.31
N PRO A 69 2.06 14.28 16.04
CA PRO A 69 2.70 13.66 17.20
C PRO A 69 1.72 13.14 18.26
N ASP A 70 0.62 13.87 18.49
CA ASP A 70 -0.43 13.47 19.43
C ASP A 70 -1.20 12.24 18.94
N GLU A 71 -1.49 12.17 17.64
CA GLU A 71 -2.14 11.01 17.03
C GLU A 71 -1.23 9.78 17.07
N CYS A 72 0.08 9.94 16.84
CA CYS A 72 1.06 8.87 17.04
C CYS A 72 1.06 8.37 18.48
N THR A 73 1.03 9.28 19.46
CA THR A 73 0.96 8.91 20.88
C THR A 73 -0.34 8.16 21.21
N LYS A 74 -1.48 8.62 20.68
CA LYS A 74 -2.78 7.95 20.84
C LYS A 74 -2.77 6.56 20.21
N LEU A 75 -2.20 6.41 19.02
CA LEU A 75 -2.07 5.12 18.33
C LEU A 75 -1.26 4.13 19.17
N LEU A 76 -0.10 4.54 19.68
CA LEU A 76 0.76 3.66 20.49
C LEU A 76 0.09 3.26 21.82
N LYS A 77 -0.61 4.19 22.48
CA LYS A 77 -1.39 3.88 23.70
C LYS A 77 -2.53 2.90 23.41
N ALA A 78 -3.28 3.12 22.33
CA ALA A 78 -4.36 2.24 21.92
C ALA A 78 -3.85 0.84 21.56
N ALA A 79 -2.73 0.74 20.84
CA ALA A 79 -2.10 -0.54 20.50
C ALA A 79 -1.68 -1.31 21.76
N ARG A 80 -1.03 -0.65 22.73
CA ARG A 80 -0.62 -1.29 23.99
C ARG A 80 -1.79 -1.85 24.80
N ALA A 81 -2.92 -1.14 24.81
CA ALA A 81 -4.11 -1.52 25.56
C ALA A 81 -5.04 -2.49 24.80
N CYS A 82 -4.74 -2.80 23.53
CA CYS A 82 -5.60 -3.64 22.72
C CYS A 82 -5.47 -5.11 23.11
N SER A 83 -6.58 -5.83 23.03
CA SER A 83 -6.57 -7.30 23.12
C SER A 83 -5.73 -7.90 21.99
N PRO A 84 -5.13 -9.09 22.21
CA PRO A 84 -4.35 -9.75 21.18
C PRO A 84 -5.10 -9.85 19.86
N THR A 85 -4.51 -9.32 18.79
CA THR A 85 -5.10 -9.27 17.45
C THR A 85 -4.03 -9.68 16.44
N TYR A 86 -4.41 -10.47 15.44
CA TYR A 86 -3.47 -11.04 14.44
C TYR A 86 -2.29 -11.80 15.06
N GLY A 87 -2.47 -12.40 16.24
CA GLY A 87 -1.43 -13.14 16.95
C GLY A 87 -0.39 -12.27 17.67
N LEU A 88 -0.57 -10.95 17.71
CA LEU A 88 0.32 -10.02 18.42
C LEU A 88 -0.34 -9.52 19.70
N SER A 89 0.41 -9.54 20.81
CA SER A 89 0.00 -8.87 22.05
C SER A 89 -0.05 -7.35 21.86
N GLY A 90 -0.74 -6.64 22.76
CA GLY A 90 -0.77 -5.18 22.72
C GLY A 90 0.62 -4.53 22.72
N PRO A 91 1.54 -4.94 23.62
CA PRO A 91 2.93 -4.48 23.58
C PRO A 91 3.65 -4.74 22.25
N ASP A 92 3.47 -5.92 21.65
CA ASP A 92 4.10 -6.27 20.36
C ASP A 92 3.54 -5.41 19.22
N GLN A 93 2.22 -5.17 19.20
CA GLN A 93 1.60 -4.26 18.22
C GLN A 93 2.15 -2.83 18.36
N ALA A 94 2.32 -2.36 19.59
CA ALA A 94 2.89 -1.04 19.84
C ALA A 94 4.35 -0.94 19.38
N ALA A 95 5.16 -1.98 19.61
CA ALA A 95 6.53 -2.05 19.09
C ALA A 95 6.54 -2.04 17.56
N LEU A 96 5.67 -2.81 16.91
CA LEU A 96 5.52 -2.85 15.46
C LEU A 96 5.16 -1.47 14.88
N PHE A 97 4.20 -0.77 15.49
CA PHE A 97 3.82 0.59 15.07
C PHE A 97 4.92 1.61 15.33
N LEU A 98 5.68 1.49 16.41
CA LEU A 98 6.83 2.35 16.67
C LEU A 98 7.88 2.22 15.55
N VAL A 99 8.21 0.98 15.18
CA VAL A 99 9.11 0.70 14.05
C VAL A 99 8.55 1.28 12.75
N ALA A 100 7.26 1.08 12.47
CA ALA A 100 6.61 1.61 11.28
C ALA A 100 6.67 3.15 11.20
N LEU A 101 6.42 3.84 12.32
CA LEU A 101 6.42 5.30 12.41
C LEU A 101 7.82 5.90 12.21
N HIS A 102 8.88 5.20 12.63
CA HIS A 102 10.26 5.69 12.51
C HIS A 102 10.95 5.29 11.20
N THR A 103 10.61 4.12 10.64
CA THR A 103 11.26 3.61 9.43
C THR A 103 10.49 3.91 8.14
N GLY A 104 9.18 4.13 8.23
CA GLY A 104 8.30 4.27 7.06
C GLY A 104 8.09 2.97 6.28
N PHE A 105 8.45 1.81 6.85
CA PHE A 105 8.28 0.52 6.20
C PHE A 105 6.81 0.19 5.94
N ARG A 106 6.56 -0.49 4.82
CA ARG A 106 5.23 -0.98 4.45
C ARG A 106 4.86 -2.17 5.31
N ALA A 107 3.56 -2.43 5.46
CA ALA A 107 3.07 -3.60 6.20
C ALA A 107 3.68 -4.93 5.72
N SER A 108 3.88 -5.09 4.40
CA SER A 108 4.52 -6.28 3.83
C SER A 108 6.03 -6.40 4.10
N GLU A 109 6.69 -5.27 4.36
CA GLU A 109 8.12 -5.24 4.73
C GLU A 109 8.25 -5.56 6.23
N LEU A 110 7.43 -4.91 7.06
CA LEU A 110 7.36 -5.16 8.50
C LEU A 110 7.01 -6.62 8.83
N SER A 111 6.06 -7.23 8.11
CA SER A 111 5.65 -8.62 8.33
C SER A 111 6.73 -9.66 8.01
N ARG A 112 7.83 -9.25 7.38
CA ARG A 112 8.94 -10.14 6.98
C ARG A 112 10.22 -9.90 7.78
N LEU A 113 10.21 -8.93 8.69
CA LEU A 113 11.35 -8.66 9.56
C LEU A 113 11.63 -9.86 10.46
N VAL A 114 12.90 -10.22 10.54
CA VAL A 114 13.40 -11.19 11.53
C VAL A 114 14.30 -10.48 12.53
N VAL A 115 14.57 -11.12 13.67
CA VAL A 115 15.45 -10.55 14.72
C VAL A 115 16.82 -10.17 14.16
N ALA A 116 17.36 -10.97 13.23
CA ALA A 116 18.64 -10.70 12.58
C ALA A 116 18.66 -9.43 11.70
N ASP A 117 17.49 -8.86 11.37
CA ASP A 117 17.39 -7.59 10.63
C ASP A 117 17.50 -6.38 11.57
N LEU A 118 17.45 -6.59 12.90
CA LEU A 118 17.50 -5.56 13.93
C LEU A 118 18.92 -5.40 14.46
N HIS A 119 19.56 -4.29 14.13
CA HIS A 119 20.91 -3.95 14.58
C HIS A 119 20.82 -2.89 15.67
N LEU A 120 20.54 -3.32 16.90
CA LEU A 120 20.25 -2.42 18.02
C LEU A 120 21.46 -2.06 18.88
N ASP A 121 22.52 -2.89 18.84
CA ASP A 121 23.72 -2.73 19.67
C ASP A 121 24.83 -1.92 18.99
N GLU A 122 24.60 -1.44 17.77
CA GLU A 122 25.56 -0.62 17.03
C GLU A 122 25.49 0.85 17.47
N GLU A 123 26.56 1.63 17.23
CA GLU A 123 26.61 3.08 17.53
C GLU A 123 25.38 3.83 16.99
N HIS A 124 24.87 3.36 15.85
CA HIS A 124 23.66 3.88 15.21
C HIS A 124 22.67 2.74 15.00
N PRO A 125 21.71 2.55 15.93
CA PRO A 125 20.69 1.53 15.82
C PRO A 125 19.90 1.65 14.51
N HIS A 126 19.74 0.55 13.80
CA HIS A 126 19.06 0.54 12.52
C HIS A 126 18.36 -0.79 12.22
N VAL A 127 17.45 -0.76 11.26
CA VAL A 127 16.82 -1.97 10.72
C VAL A 127 17.22 -2.13 9.26
N ARG A 128 17.64 -3.35 8.91
CA ARG A 128 18.14 -3.68 7.59
C ARG A 128 17.15 -4.56 6.84
N LEU A 129 16.69 -4.11 5.68
CA LEU A 129 15.90 -4.97 4.78
C LEU A 129 16.77 -5.52 3.66
N SER A 130 16.61 -6.82 3.38
CA SER A 130 17.23 -7.44 2.20
C SER A 130 16.57 -6.94 0.90
N ALA A 131 17.34 -6.90 -0.19
CA ALA A 131 16.85 -6.45 -1.50
C ALA A 131 15.71 -7.32 -2.08
N SER A 132 15.50 -8.53 -1.55
CA SER A 132 14.36 -9.41 -1.87
C SER A 132 13.07 -9.03 -1.12
N GLN A 133 13.18 -8.27 -0.03
CA GLN A 133 12.03 -7.81 0.76
C GLN A 133 11.53 -6.43 0.31
N THR A 134 12.36 -5.64 -0.37
CA THR A 134 11.99 -4.33 -0.92
C THR A 134 11.57 -4.40 -2.39
N LYS A 135 10.53 -3.64 -2.77
CA LYS A 135 10.04 -3.57 -4.16
C LYS A 135 11.08 -3.01 -5.14
N THR A 136 12.07 -2.29 -4.61
CA THR A 136 13.25 -1.83 -5.33
C THR A 136 14.41 -2.75 -4.97
N ARG A 137 15.15 -3.24 -5.97
CA ARG A 137 16.33 -4.12 -5.84
C ARG A 137 17.54 -3.43 -5.18
N MET A 138 17.30 -2.52 -4.23
CA MET A 138 18.25 -1.67 -3.56
C MET A 138 18.12 -1.88 -2.04
N ARG A 139 19.25 -2.01 -1.35
CA ARG A 139 19.31 -2.11 0.11
C ARG A 139 18.80 -0.80 0.71
N LEU A 140 17.77 -0.88 1.56
CA LEU A 140 17.28 0.24 2.35
C LEU A 140 17.69 -0.01 3.81
N ALA A 141 18.53 0.88 4.34
CA ALA A 141 18.78 0.99 5.77
C ALA A 141 17.99 2.21 6.26
N SER A 142 17.05 1.99 7.17
CA SER A 142 16.33 3.07 7.85
C SER A 142 17.04 3.37 9.16
N ARG A 143 17.55 4.61 9.26
CA ARG A 143 18.36 5.09 10.38
C ARG A 143 17.44 5.61 11.49
N PHE A 144 17.66 5.17 12.73
CA PHE A 144 17.06 5.81 13.89
C PHE A 144 18.01 6.92 14.35
N GLU A 145 17.69 8.18 14.06
CA GLU A 145 18.33 9.30 14.76
C GLU A 145 17.65 9.46 16.12
N THR A 146 18.24 8.85 17.16
CA THR A 146 17.89 9.18 18.53
C THR A 146 18.38 10.60 18.82
N ARG A 147 17.55 11.62 18.59
CA ARG A 147 17.75 12.89 19.27
C ARG A 147 17.62 12.60 20.76
N LYS A 148 18.67 12.93 21.53
CA LYS A 148 18.71 12.82 22.99
C LYS A 148 17.48 13.50 23.60
N TRP A 149 16.42 12.74 23.85
CA TRP A 149 15.32 13.12 24.73
C TRP A 149 15.62 12.56 26.10
N CYS A 150 16.65 13.11 26.73
CA CYS A 150 16.91 12.93 28.15
C CYS A 150 17.67 14.15 28.65
N SER A 151 16.93 15.18 29.04
CA SER A 151 17.35 16.20 30.00
C SER A 151 16.12 17.01 30.44
N SER A 152 15.93 17.02 31.76
CA SER A 152 14.90 17.66 32.58
C SER A 152 13.60 16.87 32.79
#